data_AF-X1MGG4-F1
#
_entry.id   AF-X1MGG4-F1
#
_cell.length_a   1.000
_cell.length_b   1.000
_cell.length_c   1.000
_cell.angle_alpha   90.00
_cell.angle_beta   90.00
_cell.angle_gamma   90.00
#
_symmetry.space_group_name_H-M   'P 1'
#
loop_
_entity.id
_entity.type
_entity.pdbx_description
1 polymer ?
#
loop_
_entity_poly.entity_id
_entity_poly.type
_entity_poly.pdbx_seq_one_letter_code
_entity_poly.pdbx_strand_id
1 'polypeptide(L)' 'TVDYEERYYAAGKIRGPRYIKREGRPSDEAICAARLIDRVIRPRFPENLAREVQVINTVLSWDAENDPDIIGLIATSL' A
#
# COMPACT_ATOMS: atom_id res chain seq x y z
N THR A 1 -3.29 -9.44 -7.20
CA THR A 1 -3.91 -8.19 -6.73
C THR A 1 -2.94 -7.51 -5.80
N VAL A 2 -2.84 -6.17 -5.86
CA VAL A 2 -1.95 -5.40 -4.98
C VAL A 2 -2.81 -4.37 -4.26
N ASP A 3 -2.80 -4.43 -2.94
CA ASP A 3 -3.50 -3.52 -2.05
C ASP A 3 -2.47 -2.68 -1.30
N TYR A 4 -2.65 -1.36 -1.30
CA TYR A 4 -1.83 -0.42 -0.54
C TYR A 4 -2.71 0.26 0.51
N GLU A 5 -2.37 0.05 1.78
CA GLU A 5 -3.13 0.49 2.94
C GLU A 5 -2.37 1.53 3.75
N GLU A 6 -2.86 2.76 3.70
CA GLU A 6 -2.39 3.86 4.54
C GLU A 6 -3.15 3.86 5.86
N ARG A 7 -2.42 3.83 6.97
CA ARG A 7 -3.00 3.85 8.31
C ARG A 7 -2.78 5.21 8.93
N TYR A 8 -3.84 5.81 9.48
CA TYR A 8 -3.72 7.14 10.11
C TYR A 8 -2.78 7.12 11.31
N TYR A 9 -2.70 5.99 12.01
CA TYR A 9 -1.77 5.81 13.12
C TYR A 9 -0.31 5.88 12.69
N ALA A 10 0.02 5.61 11.42
CA ALA A 10 1.39 5.71 10.91
C ALA A 10 1.91 7.15 10.98
N ALA A 11 1.02 8.13 10.82
CA ALA A 11 1.30 9.55 11.00
C ALA A 11 1.05 10.05 12.43
N GLY A 12 0.80 9.15 13.39
CA GLY A 12 0.42 9.50 14.76
C GLY A 12 -0.94 10.20 14.88
N LYS A 13 -1.80 10.11 13.86
CA LYS A 13 -3.09 10.80 13.80
C LYS A 13 -4.24 9.82 14.03
N ILE A 14 -5.26 10.29 14.76
CA ILE A 14 -6.54 9.58 14.87
C ILE A 14 -7.51 10.25 13.89
N ARG A 15 -8.17 9.44 13.05
CA ARG A 15 -9.18 9.93 12.12
C ARG A 15 -10.32 10.61 12.89
N GLY A 16 -10.73 11.79 12.42
CA GLY A 16 -11.56 12.76 13.16
C GLY A 16 -12.90 12.26 13.73
N PRO A 17 -13.51 13.02 14.65
CA PRO A 17 -14.44 12.46 15.66
C PRO A 17 -15.86 12.17 15.18
N ARG A 18 -16.25 12.52 13.94
CA ARG A 18 -17.69 12.65 13.66
C ARG A 18 -18.44 11.36 13.35
N TYR A 19 -17.94 10.39 12.57
CA TYR A 19 -18.75 9.17 12.28
C TYR A 19 -18.01 7.84 12.02
N ILE A 20 -16.74 7.79 11.59
CA ILE A 20 -16.03 6.51 11.39
C ILE A 20 -14.54 6.66 11.70
N LYS A 21 -14.09 6.10 12.84
CA LYS A 21 -12.68 6.08 13.30
C LYS A 21 -11.84 4.95 12.67
N ARG A 22 -12.23 4.46 11.49
CA ARG A 22 -11.56 3.36 10.77
C ARG A 22 -11.10 3.84 9.41
N GLU A 23 -10.04 3.25 8.88
CA GLU A 23 -9.64 3.46 7.49
C GLU A 23 -10.82 3.12 6.56
N GLY A 24 -11.06 4.01 5.60
CA GLY A 24 -12.20 3.94 4.69
C GLY A 24 -11.78 3.38 3.35
N ARG A 25 -12.30 3.97 2.27
CA ARG A 25 -11.81 3.67 0.92
C ARG A 25 -10.35 4.11 0.80
N PRO A 26 -9.53 3.40 -0.01
CA PRO A 26 -8.18 3.84 -0.35
C PRO A 26 -8.19 5.25 -0.94
N SER A 27 -7.15 6.03 -0.64
CA SER A 27 -6.88 7.32 -1.26
C SER A 27 -6.49 7.13 -2.73
N ASP A 28 -6.59 8.19 -3.55
CA ASP A 28 -6.13 8.14 -4.93
C ASP A 28 -4.61 7.89 -5.01
N GLU A 29 -3.85 8.40 -4.05
CA GLU A 29 -2.42 8.14 -3.87
C GLU A 29 -2.14 6.66 -3.60
N ALA A 30 -2.83 6.06 -2.63
CA ALA A 30 -2.73 4.63 -2.37
C ALA A 30 -3.08 3.77 -3.60
N ILE A 31 -4.09 4.15 -4.39
CA ILE A 31 -4.44 3.45 -5.63
C ILE A 31 -3.32 3.58 -6.68
N CYS A 32 -2.72 4.77 -6.80
CA CYS A 32 -1.58 5.00 -7.69
C CYS A 32 -0.35 4.19 -7.26
N ALA A 33 -0.02 4.17 -5.97
CA ALA A 33 1.07 3.39 -5.40
C ALA A 33 0.87 1.89 -5.64
N ALA A 34 -0.33 1.36 -5.34
CA ALA A 34 -0.67 -0.04 -5.60
C ALA A 34 -0.49 -0.43 -7.08
N ARG A 35 -0.93 0.43 -8.00
CA ARG A 35 -0.77 0.22 -9.45
C ARG A 35 0.69 0.29 -9.91
N LEU A 36 1.49 1.19 -9.31
CA LEU A 36 2.91 1.31 -9.60
C LEU A 36 3.62 0.02 -9.20
N ILE A 37 3.35 -0.49 -8.00
CA ILE A 37 3.91 -1.76 -7.51
C ILE A 37 3.48 -2.91 -8.43
N ASP A 38 2.18 -3.04 -8.74
CA ASP A 38 1.67 -4.11 -9.61
C ASP A 38 2.38 -4.14 -10.98
N ARG A 39 2.60 -2.97 -11.60
CA ARG A 39 3.29 -2.86 -12.90
C ARG A 39 4.74 -3.34 -12.85
N VAL A 40 5.44 -3.11 -11.74
CA VAL A 40 6.85 -3.50 -11.60
C VAL A 40 6.98 -5.00 -11.31
N ILE A 41 6.10 -5.56 -10.48
CA ILE A 41 6.20 -6.96 -10.06
C ILE A 41 5.56 -7.94 -11.04
N ARG A 42 4.48 -7.54 -11.74
CA ARG A 42 3.71 -8.44 -12.61
C ARG A 42 4.56 -9.12 -13.70
N PRO A 43 5.47 -8.42 -14.39
CA PRO A 43 6.35 -9.04 -15.39
C PRO A 43 7.41 -9.98 -14.78
N ARG A 44 7.63 -9.93 -13.46
CA ARG A 44 8.63 -10.78 -12.78
C ARG A 44 8.09 -12.16 -12.43
N PHE A 45 6.77 -12.37 -12.48
CA PHE A 45 6.19 -13.70 -12.28
C PHE A 45 6.40 -14.58 -13.52
N PRO A 46 6.63 -15.90 -13.33
CA PRO A 46 6.71 -16.83 -14.45
C PRO A 46 5.36 -16.90 -15.19
N GLU A 47 5.40 -16.98 -16.52
CA GLU A 47 4.22 -16.91 -17.41
C GLU A 47 3.13 -17.95 -17.08
N ASN A 48 3.54 -19.10 -16.51
CA ASN A 48 2.65 -20.22 -16.19
C ASN A 48 2.17 -20.20 -14.73
N LEU A 49 2.33 -19.09 -14.01
CA LEU A 49 1.84 -18.97 -12.65
C LEU A 49 0.31 -18.81 -12.65
N ALA A 50 -0.40 -19.93 -12.53
CA ALA A 50 -1.86 -19.94 -12.40
C ALA A 50 -2.35 -19.74 -10.96
N ARG A 51 -1.44 -19.59 -9.99
CA ARG A 51 -1.80 -19.34 -8.58
C ARG A 51 -2.18 -17.88 -8.41
N GLU A 52 -3.23 -17.65 -7.62
CA GLU A 52 -3.59 -16.30 -7.21
C GLU A 52 -2.52 -15.75 -6.24
N VAL A 53 -2.01 -14.56 -6.54
CA VAL A 53 -1.05 -13.84 -5.70
C VAL A 53 -1.70 -12.54 -5.24
N GLN A 54 -1.78 -12.37 -3.92
CA GLN A 54 -2.21 -11.13 -3.29
C GLN A 54 -1.02 -10.52 -2.54
N VAL A 55 -0.79 -9.24 -2.79
CA VAL A 55 0.20 -8.42 -2.07
C VAL A 55 -0.57 -7.37 -1.29
N ILE A 56 -0.32 -7.28 0.01
CA ILE A 56 -0.89 -6.25 0.87
C ILE A 56 0.26 -5.47 1.48
N ASN A 57 0.31 -4.18 1.19
CA ASN A 57 1.33 -3.29 1.68
C ASN A 57 0.71 -2.31 2.67
N THR A 58 1.09 -2.38 3.93
CA THR A 58 0.52 -1.54 4.98
C THR A 58 1.57 -0.60 5.53
N VAL A 59 1.30 0.70 5.45
CA VAL A 59 2.19 1.72 6.03
C VAL A 59 1.96 1.74 7.54
N LEU A 60 2.94 1.26 8.30
CA LEU A 60 2.87 1.17 9.77
C LEU A 60 3.41 2.41 10.48
N SER A 61 4.39 3.06 9.88
CA SER A 61 5.07 4.24 10.44
C SER A 61 5.54 5.13 9.30
N TRP A 62 5.42 6.43 9.49
CA TRP A 62 5.83 7.44 8.53
C TRP A 62 6.52 8.59 9.26
N ASP A 63 7.69 9.00 8.76
CA ASP A 63 8.54 10.03 9.36
C ASP A 63 8.20 11.46 8.91
N ALA A 64 7.21 11.62 8.01
CA ALA A 64 6.81 12.88 7.40
C ALA A 64 7.85 13.55 6.48
N GLU A 65 8.98 12.90 6.23
CA GLU A 65 10.05 13.41 5.36
C GLU A 65 10.16 12.58 4.08
N ASN A 66 10.01 11.26 4.20
CA ASN A 66 10.19 10.33 3.10
C ASN A 66 8.86 9.80 2.57
N ASP A 67 8.79 9.59 1.25
CA ASP A 67 7.62 9.00 0.62
C ASP A 67 7.57 7.48 0.90
N PRO A 68 6.52 6.97 1.56
CA PRO A 68 6.40 5.54 1.87
C PRO A 68 6.24 4.67 0.62
N ASP A 69 5.89 5.23 -0.54
CA ASP A 69 5.62 4.46 -1.77
C ASP A 69 6.83 3.68 -2.27
N ILE A 70 8.01 4.31 -2.24
CA ILE A 70 9.27 3.71 -2.69
C ILE A 70 9.70 2.60 -1.73
N ILE A 71 9.55 2.83 -0.43
CA ILE A 71 9.82 1.81 0.60
C ILE A 71 8.85 0.65 0.43
N GLY A 72 7.58 0.94 0.15
CA GLY A 72 6.56 -0.05 -0.13
C GLY A 72 6.88 -0.93 -1.35
N LEU A 73 7.43 -0.34 -2.41
CA LEU A 73 7.89 -1.09 -3.57
C LEU A 73 9.03 -2.05 -3.21
N ILE A 74 10.03 -1.57 -2.46
CA ILE A 74 11.17 -2.39 -2.01
C ILE A 74 10.68 -3.51 -1.08
N ALA A 75 9.77 -3.21 -0.15
CA ALA A 75 9.17 -4.18 0.77
C ALA A 75 8.41 -5.29 0.02
N THR A 76 7.79 -4.98 -1.11
CA THR A 76 7.09 -5.98 -1.94
C THR A 76 8.07 -6.91 -2.65
N SER A 77 9.31 -6.48 -2.88
CA SER A 77 10.33 -7.28 -3.58
C SER A 77 11.10 -8.23 -2.67
N LEU A 78 11.08 -7.99 -1.35
CA LEU A 78 11.75 -8.80 -0.32
C LEU A 78 10.97 -10.09 -0.05
#